data_AF-A0A089MKI7-F1
#
_entry.id   AF-A0A089MKI7-F1
#
_cell.length_a   1.000
_cell.length_b   1.000
_cell.length_c   1.000
_cell.angle_alpha   90.00
_cell.angle_beta   90.00
_cell.angle_gamma   90.00
#
_symmetry.space_group_name_H-M   'P 1'
#
loop_
_entity.id
_entity.type
_entity.pdbx_description
1 polymer ?
#
loop_
_entity_poly.entity_id
_entity_poly.type
_entity_poly.pdbx_seq_one_letter_code
_entity_poly.pdbx_strand_id
1 'polypeptide(L)'
;MAISFTKSMLSRLNQEITEMELNIAELQKKTNKTRLKISQLEKDCKLSSSPSSLSSKMSRITKLQAELKKISQQHLELSKEINKKKSTRAQLPPAE
;
A
#
# COMPACT_ATOMS: atom_id res chain seq x y z
N MET A 1 -36.88 -11.13 -8.75
CA MET A 1 -36.13 -10.83 -7.49
C MET A 1 -34.65 -11.27 -7.52
N ALA A 2 -34.24 -12.24 -8.36
CA ALA A 2 -32.83 -12.65 -8.44
C ALA A 2 -31.90 -11.61 -9.12
N ILE A 3 -32.40 -10.88 -10.13
CA ILE A 3 -31.61 -9.90 -10.90
C ILE A 3 -31.19 -8.70 -10.02
N SER A 4 -32.08 -8.21 -9.17
CA SER A 4 -31.78 -7.11 -8.24
C SER A 4 -30.73 -7.50 -7.19
N PHE A 5 -30.76 -8.76 -6.74
CA PHE A 5 -29.78 -9.28 -5.80
C PHE A 5 -28.38 -9.33 -6.43
N THR A 6 -28.24 -9.91 -7.63
CA THR A 6 -26.96 -9.95 -8.36
C THR A 6 -26.40 -8.56 -8.65
N LYS A 7 -27.26 -7.60 -9.03
CA LYS A 7 -26.85 -6.20 -9.26
C LYS A 7 -26.32 -5.53 -7.99
N SER A 8 -26.99 -5.73 -6.86
CA SER A 8 -26.53 -5.19 -5.57
C SER A 8 -25.20 -5.79 -5.11
N MET A 9 -25.00 -7.10 -5.34
CA MET A 9 -23.76 -7.80 -5.04
C MET A 9 -22.60 -7.32 -5.93
N LEU A 10 -22.83 -7.14 -7.23
CA LEU A 10 -21.83 -6.58 -8.16
C LEU A 10 -21.46 -5.15 -7.78
N SER A 11 -22.44 -4.31 -7.43
CA SER A 11 -22.19 -2.93 -6.99
C SER A 11 -21.31 -2.91 -5.75
N ARG A 12 -21.62 -3.75 -4.75
CA ARG A 12 -20.83 -3.87 -3.53
C ARG A 12 -19.40 -4.35 -3.82
N LEU A 13 -19.24 -5.39 -4.64
CA LEU A 13 -17.91 -5.89 -5.02
C LEU A 13 -17.08 -4.83 -5.75
N ASN A 14 -17.69 -4.06 -6.64
CA ASN A 14 -16.99 -2.96 -7.32
C ASN A 14 -16.57 -1.87 -6.34
N GLN A 15 -17.46 -1.48 -5.43
CA GLN A 15 -17.13 -0.50 -4.40
C GLN A 15 -15.97 -0.97 -3.52
N GLU A 16 -16.02 -2.22 -3.03
CA GLU A 16 -14.93 -2.80 -2.22
C GLU A 16 -13.60 -2.86 -2.99
N ILE A 17 -13.63 -3.19 -4.29
CA ILE A 17 -12.44 -3.16 -5.16
C ILE A 17 -11.88 -1.73 -5.25
N THR A 18 -12.73 -0.74 -5.51
CA THR A 18 -12.32 0.66 -5.62
C THR A 18 -11.74 1.20 -4.31
N GLU A 19 -12.35 0.89 -3.17
CA GLU A 19 -11.84 1.27 -1.85
C GLU A 19 -10.45 0.65 -1.58
N MET A 20 -10.24 -0.62 -1.93
CA MET A 20 -8.92 -1.26 -1.80
C MET A 20 -7.88 -0.66 -2.77
N GLU A 21 -8.28 -0.28 -3.98
CA GLU A 21 -7.41 0.39 -4.96
C GLU A 21 -6.98 1.79 -4.46
N LEU A 22 -7.88 2.53 -3.80
CA LEU A 22 -7.56 3.79 -3.14
C LEU A 22 -6.54 3.58 -2.01
N ASN A 23 -6.73 2.56 -1.17
CA ASN A 23 -5.78 2.20 -0.10
C ASN A 23 -4.40 1.87 -0.67
N ILE A 24 -4.31 1.15 -1.80
CA ILE A 24 -3.04 0.91 -2.49
C ILE A 24 -2.38 2.23 -2.92
N ALA A 25 -3.14 3.16 -3.49
CA ALA A 25 -2.62 4.46 -3.91
C ALA A 25 -2.06 5.26 -2.72
N GLU A 26 -2.71 5.20 -1.55
CA GLU A 26 -2.22 5.81 -0.32
C GLU A 26 -0.94 5.15 0.20
N LEU A 27 -0.87 3.82 0.19
CA LEU A 27 0.36 3.09 0.56
C LEU A 27 1.53 3.42 -0.38
N GLN A 28 1.27 3.63 -1.68
CA GLN A 28 2.27 4.09 -2.64
C GLN A 28 2.75 5.51 -2.33
N LYS A 29 1.85 6.45 -2.01
CA LYS A 29 2.20 7.80 -1.55
C LYS A 29 3.08 7.75 -0.29
N LYS A 30 2.70 6.90 0.68
CA LYS A 30 3.48 6.71 1.92
C LYS A 30 4.86 6.12 1.64
N THR A 31 4.94 5.12 0.77
CA THR A 31 6.21 4.53 0.30
C THR A 31 7.15 5.58 -0.27
N ASN A 32 6.64 6.44 -1.16
CA ASN A 32 7.44 7.49 -1.78
C ASN A 32 7.95 8.51 -0.74
N LYS A 33 7.09 8.96 0.17
CA LYS A 33 7.50 9.87 1.26
C LYS A 33 8.58 9.24 2.15
N THR A 34 8.42 7.98 2.54
CA THR A 34 9.39 7.28 3.38
C THR A 34 10.73 7.09 2.65
N ARG A 35 10.71 6.75 1.35
CA ARG A 35 11.92 6.64 0.53
C ARG A 35 12.67 7.97 0.41
N LEU A 36 11.95 9.08 0.18
CA LEU A 36 12.53 10.42 0.15
C LEU A 36 13.18 10.76 1.50
N LYS A 37 12.53 10.42 2.62
CA LYS A 37 13.08 10.67 3.95
C LYS A 37 14.35 9.85 4.23
N ILE A 38 14.39 8.58 3.80
CA ILE A 38 15.60 7.75 3.88
C ILE A 38 16.72 8.40 3.07
N SER A 39 16.46 8.76 1.80
CA SER A 39 17.48 9.36 0.93
C SER A 39 18.03 10.66 1.51
N GLN A 40 17.18 11.50 2.12
CA GLN A 40 17.63 12.71 2.81
C GLN A 40 18.53 12.36 4.01
N LEU A 41 18.11 11.42 4.87
CA LEU A 41 18.91 11.01 6.02
C LEU A 41 20.25 10.39 5.60
N GLU A 42 20.29 9.64 4.51
CA GLU A 42 21.53 9.08 3.95
C GLU A 42 22.50 10.19 3.49
N LYS A 43 21.99 11.26 2.87
CA LYS A 43 22.78 12.46 2.55
C LYS A 43 23.27 13.16 3.82
N ASP A 44 22.38 13.34 4.80
CA ASP A 44 22.71 13.98 6.08
C ASP A 44 23.71 13.16 6.91
N CYS A 45 23.76 11.83 6.73
CA CYS A 45 24.78 10.95 7.31
C CYS A 45 26.15 11.21 6.68
N LYS A 46 26.23 11.33 5.35
CA LYS A 46 27.49 11.59 4.62
C LYS A 46 28.14 12.93 5.00
N LEU A 47 27.32 13.91 5.38
CA LEU A 47 27.77 15.24 5.81
C LEU A 47 28.01 15.33 7.33
N SER A 48 27.70 14.28 8.09
CA SER A 48 27.78 14.29 9.55
C SER A 48 29.20 14.04 10.03
N SER A 49 29.77 14.98 10.78
CA SER A 49 31.09 14.83 11.43
C SER A 49 31.01 14.25 12.86
N SER A 50 29.81 14.23 13.47
CA SER A 50 29.60 13.73 14.84
C SER A 50 29.19 12.24 14.85
N PRO A 51 29.91 11.36 15.59
CA PRO A 51 29.57 9.93 15.70
C PRO A 51 28.20 9.66 16.34
N SER A 52 27.81 10.43 17.35
CA SER A 52 26.52 10.27 18.04
C SER A 52 25.34 10.69 17.16
N SER A 53 25.52 11.76 16.37
CA SER A 53 24.53 12.19 15.37
C SER A 53 24.38 11.15 14.25
N LEU A 54 25.50 10.59 13.78
CA LEU A 54 25.52 9.55 12.75
C LEU A 54 24.78 8.29 13.21
N SER A 55 25.09 7.79 14.41
CA SER A 55 24.44 6.60 14.98
C SER A 55 22.91 6.77 15.10
N SER A 56 22.46 7.96 15.52
CA SER A 56 21.04 8.29 15.63
C SER A 56 20.33 8.30 14.27
N LYS A 57 20.95 8.92 13.25
CA LYS A 57 20.40 8.96 11.88
C LYS A 57 20.36 7.56 11.26
N MET A 58 21.42 6.76 11.44
CA MET A 58 21.48 5.38 10.96
C MET A 58 20.38 4.52 11.60
N SER A 59 20.17 4.65 12.91
CA SER A 59 19.07 3.98 13.62
C SER A 59 17.70 4.39 13.06
N ARG A 60 17.52 5.66 12.68
CA ARG A 60 16.29 6.14 12.05
C ARG A 60 16.10 5.56 10.65
N ILE A 61 17.16 5.47 9.85
CA ILE A 61 17.14 4.82 8.52
C ILE A 61 16.68 3.37 8.66
N THR A 62 17.27 2.59 9.58
CA THR A 62 16.88 1.19 9.82
C THR A 62 15.40 1.05 10.17
N LYS A 63 14.87 1.93 11.02
CA LYS A 63 13.44 1.95 11.37
C LYS A 63 12.55 2.23 10.15
N LEU A 64 12.91 3.21 9.32
CA LEU A 64 12.16 3.56 8.11
C LEU A 64 12.23 2.44 7.05
N GLN A 65 13.36 1.75 6.93
CA GLN A 65 13.49 0.57 6.07
C GLN A 65 12.59 -0.58 6.55
N ALA A 66 12.51 -0.83 7.86
CA ALA A 66 11.59 -1.81 8.41
C ALA A 66 10.12 -1.43 8.15
N GLU A 67 9.78 -0.14 8.22
CA GLU A 67 8.46 0.36 7.85
C GLU A 67 8.15 0.13 6.36
N LEU A 68 9.11 0.38 5.46
CA LEU A 68 8.94 0.08 4.03
C LEU A 68 8.64 -1.40 3.77
N LYS A 69 9.32 -2.32 4.48
CA LYS A 69 9.04 -3.76 4.38
C LYS A 69 7.59 -4.07 4.80
N LYS A 70 7.09 -3.46 5.87
CA LYS A 70 5.70 -3.62 6.32
C LYS A 70 4.70 -3.08 5.28
N ILE A 71 4.95 -1.89 4.74
CA ILE A 71 4.09 -1.30 3.69
C ILE A 71 4.08 -2.19 2.44
N SER A 72 5.23 -2.73 2.04
CA SER A 72 5.34 -3.65 0.91
C SER A 72 4.52 -4.92 1.12
N GLN A 73 4.53 -5.49 2.34
CA GLN A 73 3.73 -6.66 2.67
C GLN A 73 2.22 -6.33 2.62
N GLN A 74 1.81 -5.19 3.17
CA GLN A 74 0.42 -4.73 3.10
C GLN A 74 -0.06 -4.54 1.67
N HIS A 75 0.76 -3.93 0.81
CA HIS A 75 0.46 -3.77 -0.61
C HIS A 75 0.28 -5.12 -1.31
N LEU A 76 1.14 -6.11 -1.02
CA LEU A 76 1.04 -7.45 -1.59
C LEU A 76 -0.27 -8.14 -1.19
N GLU A 77 -0.63 -8.08 0.08
CA GLU A 77 -1.87 -8.69 0.60
C GLU A 77 -3.12 -8.04 -0.02
N LEU A 78 -3.18 -6.70 -0.07
CA LEU A 78 -4.27 -5.98 -0.74
C LEU A 78 -4.35 -6.33 -2.24
N SER A 79 -3.21 -6.46 -2.91
CA SER A 79 -3.17 -6.84 -4.33
C SER A 79 -3.74 -8.24 -4.56
N LYS A 80 -3.42 -9.21 -3.68
CA LYS A 80 -4.00 -10.55 -3.73
C LYS A 80 -5.51 -10.52 -3.50
N GLU A 81 -5.97 -9.74 -2.52
CA GLU A 81 -7.40 -9.62 -2.21
C GLU A 81 -8.19 -8.99 -3.36
N ILE A 82 -7.66 -7.91 -3.97
CA ILE A 82 -8.23 -7.31 -5.17
C ILE A 82 -8.34 -8.34 -6.30
N ASN A 83 -7.27 -9.10 -6.56
CA ASN A 83 -7.30 -10.14 -7.60
C ASN A 83 -8.37 -11.19 -7.31
N LYS A 84 -8.49 -11.64 -6.05
CA LYS A 84 -9.55 -12.57 -5.65
C LYS A 84 -10.94 -12.00 -5.90
N LYS A 85 -11.20 -10.74 -5.48
CA LYS A 85 -12.51 -10.10 -5.69
C LYS A 85 -12.79 -9.82 -7.17
N LYS A 86 -11.79 -9.45 -7.97
CA LYS A 86 -11.92 -9.29 -9.43
C LYS A 86 -12.27 -10.63 -10.10
N SER A 87 -11.66 -11.73 -9.69
CA SER A 87 -12.02 -13.07 -10.15
C SER A 87 -13.44 -13.46 -9.74
N THR A 88 -13.85 -13.21 -8.49
CA THR A 88 -15.24 -13.44 -8.05
C THR A 88 -16.23 -12.61 -8.86
N ARG A 89 -15.92 -11.34 -9.12
CA ARG A 89 -16.75 -10.46 -9.95
C ARG A 89 -16.88 -10.99 -11.38
N ALA A 90 -15.79 -11.47 -11.98
CA ALA A 90 -15.78 -12.00 -13.35
C ALA A 90 -16.63 -13.28 -13.51
N GLN A 91 -16.87 -14.01 -12.41
CA GLN A 91 -17.74 -15.19 -12.40
C GLN A 91 -19.23 -14.85 -12.28
N LEU A 92 -19.58 -13.60 -11.94
CA LEU A 92 -20.97 -13.16 -11.86
C LEU A 92 -21.44 -12.67 -13.24
N PRO A 93 -22.66 -13.04 -13.67
CA PRO A 93 -23.20 -12.59 -14.96
C PRO A 93 -23.35 -11.06 -14.98
N PRO A 94 -23.16 -10.40 -16.15
CA PRO A 94 -23.37 -8.97 -16.27
C PRO A 94 -24.83 -8.64 -15.91
N ALA A 95 -25.02 -7.59 -15.10
CA ALA A 95 -26.35 -7.06 -14.85
C ALA A 95 -26.80 -6.31 -16.11
N GLU A 96 -27.65 -6.92 -16.94
CA GLU A 96 -28.44 -6.24 -17.98
C GLU A 96 -29.36 -5.16 -17.38
#